data_AF-A0A920TDU3-F1
#
_entry.id   AF-A0A920TDU3-F1
#
_cell.length_a   1.000
_cell.length_b   1.000
_cell.length_c   1.000
_cell.angle_alpha   90.00
_cell.angle_beta   90.00
_cell.angle_gamma   90.00
#
_symmetry.space_group_name_H-M   'P 1'
#
loop_
_entity.id
_entity.type
_entity.pdbx_description
1 polymer ?
#
loop_
_entity_poly.entity_id
_entity_poly.type
_entity_poly.pdbx_seq_one_letter_code
_entity_poly.pdbx_strand_id
1 'polypeptide(L)'
;MASVLLESLSDGIATLTMNPPESLNALSGEMMENLLEALPRLAKDPNVGAVVITGAGRAFCAGGDVKAMAEGRSLKPKRLRLRRRH
;
A
#
# COMPACT_ATOMS: atom_id res chain seq x y z
N MET A 1 -8.82 -9.85 13.77
CA MET A 1 -8.63 -8.79 12.76
C MET A 1 -7.53 -9.27 11.82
N ALA A 2 -7.87 -9.53 10.56
CA ALA A 2 -6.87 -9.91 9.56
C ALA A 2 -6.13 -8.65 9.10
N SER A 3 -4.81 -8.72 8.95
CA SER A 3 -4.02 -7.59 8.45
C SER A 3 -4.44 -7.23 7.02
N VAL A 4 -4.57 -5.93 6.72
CA VAL A 4 -4.84 -5.43 5.37
C VAL A 4 -3.58 -5.41 4.48
N LEU A 5 -2.39 -5.60 5.05
CA LEU A 5 -1.15 -5.72 4.29
C LEU A 5 -0.34 -6.90 4.83
N LEU A 6 -0.03 -7.87 3.98
CA LEU A 6 0.83 -9.00 4.33
C LEU A 6 2.23 -8.73 3.80
N GLU A 7 3.25 -9.12 4.56
CA GLU A 7 4.65 -8.94 4.22
C GLU A 7 5.41 -10.26 4.31
N SER A 8 6.25 -10.54 3.31
CA SER A 8 7.22 -11.63 3.33
C SER A 8 8.55 -11.18 2.75
N LEU A 9 9.64 -11.81 3.18
CA LEU A 9 10.99 -11.57 2.67
C LEU A 9 11.63 -12.90 2.30
N SER A 10 12.00 -13.07 1.03
CA SER A 10 12.73 -14.23 0.52
C SER A 10 13.75 -13.77 -0.50
N ASP A 11 14.99 -14.29 -0.39
CA ASP A 11 16.06 -14.05 -1.38
C ASP A 11 16.31 -12.56 -1.68
N GLY A 12 16.17 -11.72 -0.65
CA GLY A 12 16.31 -10.27 -0.74
C GLY A 12 15.16 -9.55 -1.45
N ILE A 13 14.05 -10.23 -1.70
CA ILE A 13 12.83 -9.67 -2.29
C ILE A 13 11.76 -9.56 -1.20
N ALA A 14 11.42 -8.33 -0.84
CA ALA A 14 10.29 -8.06 0.04
C ALA A 14 8.99 -8.04 -0.78
N THR A 15 8.02 -8.86 -0.43
CA THR A 15 6.70 -8.91 -1.08
C THR A 15 5.64 -8.35 -0.16
N LEU A 16 5.00 -7.27 -0.60
CA LEU A 16 3.84 -6.67 0.05
C LEU A 16 2.57 -7.10 -0.70
N THR A 17 1.71 -7.84 -0.01
CA THR A 17 0.43 -8.32 -0.57
C THR A 17 -0.72 -7.54 0.06
N MET A 18 -1.41 -6.75 -0.76
CA MET A 18 -2.61 -6.01 -0.34
C MET A 18 -3.77 -6.98 -0.11
N ASN A 19 -4.50 -6.79 0.99
CA ASN A 19 -5.61 -7.58 1.47
C ASN A 19 -6.69 -6.60 2.02
N PRO A 20 -8.01 -6.81 1.82
CA PRO A 20 -8.59 -8.09 1.47
C PRO A 20 -9.19 -8.21 0.06
N PRO A 21 -9.19 -9.43 -0.52
CA PRO A 21 -9.58 -9.66 -1.91
C PRO A 21 -11.07 -9.40 -2.19
N GLU A 22 -11.94 -9.47 -1.18
CA GLU A 22 -13.37 -9.16 -1.31
C GLU A 22 -13.64 -7.68 -1.62
N SER A 23 -12.77 -6.77 -1.17
CA SER A 23 -12.82 -5.35 -1.53
C SER A 23 -11.92 -5.04 -2.73
N LEU A 24 -11.45 -6.08 -3.44
CA LEU A 24 -10.47 -5.96 -4.53
C LEU A 24 -9.23 -5.16 -4.09
N ASN A 25 -8.81 -5.37 -2.83
CA ASN A 25 -7.63 -4.73 -2.24
C ASN A 25 -7.68 -3.20 -2.32
N ALA A 26 -8.85 -2.61 -2.03
CA ALA A 26 -9.05 -1.16 -2.09
C ALA A 26 -8.03 -0.39 -1.24
N LEU A 27 -7.60 0.79 -1.71
CA LEU A 27 -6.73 1.71 -0.97
C LEU A 27 -7.52 2.45 0.12
N SER A 28 -7.91 1.69 1.15
CA SER A 28 -8.48 2.24 2.38
C SER A 28 -7.45 3.11 3.12
N GLY A 29 -7.91 3.88 4.12
CA GLY A 29 -7.00 4.64 4.98
C GLY A 29 -5.94 3.77 5.64
N GLU A 30 -6.36 2.63 6.22
CA GLU A 30 -5.48 1.66 6.87
C GLU A 30 -4.47 1.03 5.89
N MET A 31 -4.90 0.67 4.68
CA MET A 31 -4.01 0.17 3.64
C MET A 31 -2.91 1.19 3.30
N MET A 32 -3.31 2.46 3.16
CA MET A 32 -2.37 3.53 2.84
C MET A 32 -1.40 3.81 3.99
N GLU A 33 -1.86 3.77 5.23
CA GLU A 33 -1.01 3.91 6.42
C GLU A 33 0.04 2.79 6.47
N ASN A 34 -0.37 1.53 6.28
CA ASN A 34 0.53 0.39 6.29
C ASN A 34 1.56 0.45 5.15
N LEU A 35 1.16 0.88 3.94
CA LEU A 35 2.09 1.08 2.83
C LEU A 35 3.08 2.22 3.10
N LEU A 36 2.62 3.32 3.69
CA LEU A 36 3.47 4.46 4.05
C LEU A 36 4.46 4.13 5.17
N GLU A 37 4.17 3.15 6.01
CA GLU A 37 5.09 2.63 7.01
C GLU A 37 6.09 1.62 6.41
N ALA A 38 5.59 0.64 5.65
CA ALA A 38 6.39 -0.47 5.14
C ALA A 38 7.41 -0.01 4.09
N LEU A 39 7.01 0.82 3.11
CA LEU A 39 7.88 1.18 1.99
C LEU A 39 9.16 1.92 2.42
N PRO A 40 9.12 2.96 3.30
CA PRO A 40 10.34 3.60 3.77
C PRO A 40 11.20 2.71 4.66
N ARG A 41 10.60 1.76 5.40
CA ARG A 41 11.33 0.77 6.20
C ARG A 41 12.10 -0.18 5.29
N LEU A 42 11.43 -0.77 4.31
CA LEU A 42 12.03 -1.70 3.34
C LEU A 42 13.10 -1.01 2.48
N ALA A 43 12.90 0.26 2.10
CA ALA A 43 13.89 1.03 1.36
C ALA A 43 15.21 1.28 2.11
N LYS A 44 15.21 1.12 3.44
CA LYS A 44 16.41 1.27 4.29
C LYS A 44 16.99 -0.06 4.75
N ASP A 45 16.34 -1.17 4.44
CA ASP A 45 16.76 -2.49 4.88
C ASP A 45 17.90 -3.00 3.96
N PRO A 46 19.12 -3.22 4.48
CA PRO A 46 20.23 -3.72 3.67
C PRO A 46 20.00 -5.14 3.13
N ASN A 47 19.04 -5.89 3.68
CA ASN A 47 18.70 -7.22 3.21
C ASN A 47 17.70 -7.19 2.04
N VAL A 48 17.13 -6.02 1.70
CA VAL A 48 16.12 -5.87 0.65
C VAL A 48 16.77 -5.28 -0.60
N GLY A 49 16.88 -6.10 -1.64
CA GLY A 49 17.32 -5.68 -2.97
C GLY A 49 16.18 -5.21 -3.88
N ALA A 50 14.96 -5.70 -3.65
CA ALA A 50 13.77 -5.32 -4.41
C ALA A 50 12.49 -5.40 -3.57
N VAL A 51 11.49 -4.58 -3.92
CA VAL A 51 10.14 -4.64 -3.33
C VAL A 51 9.13 -4.97 -4.43
N VAL A 52 8.37 -6.05 -4.23
CA VAL A 52 7.22 -6.43 -5.04
C VAL A 52 5.96 -6.01 -4.30
N ILE A 53 5.07 -5.31 -4.98
CA ILE A 53 3.73 -4.99 -4.47
C ILE A 53 2.74 -5.78 -5.33
N THR A 54 1.85 -6.53 -4.69
CA THR A 54 0.82 -7.32 -5.36
C THR A 54 -0.49 -7.33 -4.57
N GLY A 55 -1.56 -7.82 -5.17
CA GLY A 55 -2.85 -7.98 -4.52
C GLY A 55 -3.18 -9.45 -4.23
N ALA A 56 -3.83 -9.73 -3.11
CA ALA A 56 -4.39 -11.04 -2.83
C ALA A 56 -5.52 -11.37 -3.81
N GLY A 57 -5.66 -12.65 -4.15
CA GLY A 57 -6.74 -13.15 -5.00
C GLY A 57 -6.59 -12.75 -6.47
N ARG A 58 -7.67 -12.26 -7.08
CA ARG A 58 -7.79 -12.12 -8.55
C ARG A 58 -7.37 -10.77 -9.13
N ALA A 59 -7.09 -9.78 -8.29
CA ALA A 59 -6.87 -8.40 -8.72
C ALA A 59 -5.72 -7.76 -7.94
N PHE A 60 -5.03 -6.83 -8.58
CA PHE A 60 -4.02 -6.01 -7.90
C PHE A 60 -4.69 -5.08 -6.88
N CYS A 61 -5.40 -4.05 -7.35
CA CYS A 61 -6.10 -3.08 -6.51
C CYS A 61 -7.24 -2.41 -7.30
N ALA A 62 -8.38 -2.17 -6.65
CA ALA A 62 -9.52 -1.46 -7.23
C ALA A 62 -9.29 0.07 -7.39
N GLY A 63 -8.20 0.60 -6.82
CA GLY A 63 -7.92 2.02 -6.69
C GLY A 63 -8.37 2.59 -5.35
N GLY A 64 -8.69 3.89 -5.31
CA GLY A 64 -9.22 4.54 -4.12
C GLY A 64 -10.51 3.86 -3.65
N ASP A 65 -10.70 3.75 -2.34
CA ASP A 65 -11.90 3.14 -1.76
C ASP A 65 -13.16 3.95 -2.13
N VAL A 66 -13.88 3.49 -3.15
CA VAL A 66 -15.08 4.16 -3.70
C VAL A 66 -16.19 4.25 -2.66
N LYS A 67 -16.28 3.30 -1.73
CA LYS A 67 -17.25 3.37 -0.62
C LYS A 67 -16.87 4.49 0.34
N ALA A 68 -15.60 4.55 0.75
CA ALA A 68 -15.11 5.64 1.60
C ALA A 68 -15.23 7.03 0.91
N MET A 69 -15.03 7.08 -0.41
CA MET A 69 -15.26 8.31 -1.20
C MET A 69 -16.73 8.73 -1.22
N ALA A 70 -17.66 7.78 -1.40
CA ALA A 70 -19.10 8.03 -1.36
C ALA A 70 -19.58 8.49 0.03
N GLU A 71 -18.91 8.03 1.09
CA GLU A 71 -19.20 8.40 2.48
C GLU A 71 -18.46 9.66 2.95
N GLY A 72 -17.73 10.34 2.06
CA GLY A 72 -17.01 11.58 2.38
C GLY A 72 -15.76 11.38 3.26
N ARG A 73 -15.30 10.15 3.46
CA ARG A 73 -14.12 9.78 4.26
C ARG A 73 -12.86 9.63 3.41
N SER A 74 -12.84 10.21 2.21
CA SER A 74 -11.69 10.13 1.32
C SER A 74 -10.46 10.80 1.93
N LEU A 75 -9.29 10.16 1.76
CA LEU A 75 -8.00 10.76 2.10
C LEU A 75 -7.87 12.10 1.37
N LYS A 76 -7.75 13.19 2.14
CA LYS A 76 -7.37 14.48 1.55
C LYS A 76 -5.90 14.37 1.17
N PRO A 77 -5.52 14.53 -0.11
CA PRO A 77 -4.11 14.48 -0.48
C PRO A 77 -3.38 15.57 0.31
N LYS A 78 -2.47 15.18 1.20
CA LYS A 78 -1.49 16.12 1.75
C LYS A 78 -0.72 16.63 0.54
N ARG A 79 -0.90 17.91 0.21
CA ARG A 79 -0.24 18.55 -0.94
C ARG A 79 1.26 18.27 -0.84
N LEU A 80 1.75 17.31 -1.62
CA LEU A 80 3.17 17.11 -1.82
C LEU A 80 3.64 18.35 -2.57
N ARG A 81 4.26 19.30 -1.85
CA ARG A 81 4.91 20.45 -2.47
C ARG A 81 6.08 19.88 -3.26
N LEU A 82 5.85 19.52 -4.52
CA LEU A 82 6.90 19.20 -5.47
C LEU A 82 7.74 20.47 -5.62
N ARG A 83 8.82 20.56 -4.85
CA ARG A 83 9.82 21.62 -5.00
C ARG A 83 10.41 21.45 -6.39
N ARG A 84 9.94 22.25 -7.35
CA ARG A 84 10.62 22.40 -8.64
C ARG A 84 12.05 22.81 -8.34
N ARG A 85 13.00 21.88 -8.52
CA ARG A 85 14.41 22.23 -8.55
C ARG A 85 14.65 22.84 -9.94
N HIS A 86 15.06 24.11 -9.94
CA HIS A 86 15.69 24.77 -11.08
C HIS A 86 17.13 24.28 -11.21
#